data_AF-A0AAV2EZ30-F1
#
_entry.id   AF-A0AAV2EZ30-F1
#
_cell.length_a   1.000
_cell.length_b   1.000
_cell.length_c   1.000
_cell.angle_alpha   90.00
_cell.angle_beta   90.00
_cell.angle_gamma   90.00
#
_symmetry.space_group_name_H-M   'P 1'
#
loop_
_entity.id
_entity.type
_entity.pdbx_description
1 polymer ?
#
loop_
_entity_poly.entity_id
_entity_poly.type
_entity_poly.pdbx_seq_one_letter_code
_entity_poly.pdbx_strand_id
1 'polypeptide(L)'
;MASATAPTSLSLLKITVSSSSASRSRAAVLPFSYSGLRSSSSSGLRSLAFSTADSLTIRSLSSSSSSRAKSHRGLVVSAVKKSVGDLSAADLKGKKVFVRADLNVPLDDNQNITDDTRIRAAIPTIKHLMQNGAKVILSSHLGRPKGVTLKFSLAPLVPRLSELLGIEVVKAEDCIGPEVEKAVAALPEGGVLLLENVRFYKEEEKNEPEFAKKLASIADLFVNDAFGTAHRAHASTEGVTKFLKPSVAGFLLQKELDYLVGAISSPKRPFAAIVGGSKVSSKIGVIESLLEKCDILLLGGGMIFTFYKAQGLSVGSSLVEEDKLDLATSLMAKAKEKGVSLLLPTDVVIADKFAPDANSQIVPASAIPDGWMGLDIGPDSIKTSTKPWRLPKL
;
A
#
# COMPACT_ATOMS: atom_id res chain seq x y z
N MET A 1 39.09 -37.00 -4.28
CA MET A 1 40.47 -36.47 -4.15
C MET A 1 40.37 -35.04 -3.62
N ALA A 2 41.23 -34.74 -2.64
CA ALA A 2 41.65 -33.45 -2.06
C ALA A 2 41.49 -32.22 -2.99
N SER A 3 41.36 -30.96 -2.56
CA SER A 3 41.59 -30.25 -1.29
C SER A 3 41.13 -28.78 -1.48
N ALA A 4 40.93 -28.08 -0.36
CA ALA A 4 41.34 -26.69 -0.10
C ALA A 4 40.22 -25.73 0.32
N THR A 5 40.06 -25.66 1.63
CA THR A 5 39.58 -24.51 2.40
C THR A 5 40.63 -23.39 2.43
N ALA A 6 40.21 -22.12 2.30
CA ALA A 6 40.80 -20.99 3.02
C ALA A 6 39.79 -19.83 3.13
N PRO A 7 39.74 -19.11 4.28
CA PRO A 7 38.77 -18.04 4.56
C PRO A 7 39.34 -16.66 4.27
N THR A 8 38.48 -15.67 4.02
CA THR A 8 38.88 -14.25 4.03
C THR A 8 37.96 -13.44 4.94
N SER A 9 38.60 -12.86 5.94
CA SER A 9 38.08 -11.98 6.99
C SER A 9 37.84 -10.56 6.49
N LEU A 10 36.94 -9.87 7.20
CA LEU A 10 36.52 -8.47 7.10
C LEU A 10 37.63 -7.43 6.96
N SER A 11 37.31 -6.33 6.26
CA SER A 11 37.65 -4.99 6.74
C SER A 11 36.50 -4.01 6.45
N LEU A 12 35.87 -3.52 7.52
CA LEU A 12 34.80 -2.52 7.53
C LEU A 12 35.45 -1.17 7.88
N LEU A 13 35.53 -0.26 6.91
CA LEU A 13 36.01 1.10 7.12
C LEU A 13 34.92 1.91 7.85
N LYS A 14 35.23 2.28 9.10
CA LYS A 14 34.47 3.24 9.91
C LYS A 14 34.69 4.65 9.35
N ILE A 15 33.62 5.33 8.95
CA ILE A 15 33.61 6.78 8.76
C ILE A 15 33.07 7.41 10.04
N THR A 16 33.94 8.12 10.74
CA THR A 16 33.67 8.92 11.94
C THR A 16 32.94 10.21 11.57
N VAL A 17 31.80 10.44 12.21
CA VAL A 17 31.06 11.71 12.17
C VAL A 17 31.69 12.66 13.20
N SER A 18 32.31 13.75 12.74
CA SER A 18 32.69 14.87 13.61
C SER A 18 31.51 15.83 13.75
N SER A 19 30.98 15.95 14.96
CA SER A 19 30.00 16.97 15.34
C SER A 19 30.73 18.21 15.85
N SER A 20 30.53 19.36 15.21
CA SER A 20 30.97 20.65 15.71
C SER A 20 29.79 21.38 16.35
N SER A 21 29.95 21.69 17.63
CA SER A 21 29.08 22.50 18.46
C SER A 21 29.18 23.98 18.07
N ALA A 22 28.04 24.62 17.80
CA ALA A 22 27.92 26.08 17.83
C ALA A 22 26.69 26.48 18.66
N SER A 23 26.99 27.12 19.78
CA SER A 23 26.07 27.69 20.75
C SER A 23 25.69 29.14 20.41
N ARG A 24 24.57 29.59 20.99
CA ARG A 24 24.06 30.99 21.15
C ARG A 24 23.31 31.53 19.91
N SER A 25 22.19 32.23 20.00
CA SER A 25 21.63 33.02 21.10
C SER A 25 20.13 33.23 20.89
N ARG A 26 19.35 33.27 21.97
CA ARG A 26 17.99 33.85 22.02
C ARG A 26 18.06 35.35 21.71
N ALA A 27 17.16 35.85 20.87
CA ALA A 27 16.80 37.26 20.82
C ALA A 27 15.28 37.40 20.94
N ALA A 28 14.89 38.33 21.81
CA ALA A 28 13.58 38.48 22.39
C ALA A 28 12.60 39.25 21.50
N VAL A 29 11.32 38.98 21.77
CA VAL A 29 10.12 39.69 21.33
C VAL A 29 10.08 41.08 21.97
N LEU A 30 9.73 42.11 21.19
CA LEU A 30 9.03 43.30 21.68
C LEU A 30 7.93 43.71 20.68
N PRO A 31 6.77 44.18 21.18
CA PRO A 31 5.60 44.50 20.36
C PRO A 31 5.63 45.95 19.88
N PHE A 32 5.01 46.22 18.72
CA PHE A 32 4.73 47.59 18.28
C PHE A 32 3.23 47.83 18.19
N SER A 33 2.83 48.93 18.81
CA SER A 33 1.49 49.36 19.14
C SER A 33 0.80 50.15 18.01
N TYR A 34 -0.51 50.22 18.18
CA TYR A 34 -1.55 50.78 17.32
C TYR A 34 -1.56 52.32 17.26
N SER A 35 -1.89 52.86 16.08
CA SER A 35 -2.60 54.13 15.84
C SER A 35 -3.17 54.03 14.41
N GLY A 36 -4.47 54.08 14.10
CA GLY A 36 -5.56 54.81 14.72
C GLY A 36 -5.78 56.11 13.95
N LEU A 37 -6.62 56.10 12.89
CA LEU A 37 -7.29 57.28 12.33
C LEU A 37 -8.57 56.85 11.57
N ARG A 38 -9.68 57.43 12.00
CA ARG A 38 -11.05 57.37 11.43
C ARG A 38 -11.22 58.44 10.35
N SER A 39 -12.15 58.20 9.41
CA SER A 39 -13.33 59.06 9.10
C SER A 39 -13.99 58.56 7.79
N SER A 40 -15.21 58.00 7.83
CA SER A 40 -16.50 58.61 7.38
C SER A 40 -16.60 58.87 5.86
N SER A 41 -17.68 58.63 5.11
CA SER A 41 -19.09 58.30 5.39
C SER A 41 -19.84 58.06 4.05
N SER A 42 -21.08 57.54 4.17
CA SER A 42 -22.27 57.75 3.31
C SER A 42 -22.31 57.14 1.89
N SER A 43 -23.44 56.73 1.28
CA SER A 43 -24.72 56.10 1.66
C SER A 43 -25.66 56.18 0.44
N GLY A 44 -26.44 55.13 0.17
CA GLY A 44 -27.74 55.17 -0.55
C GLY A 44 -27.71 55.05 -2.08
N LEU A 45 -28.79 54.66 -2.80
CA LEU A 45 -30.02 53.89 -2.58
C LEU A 45 -30.83 53.98 -3.90
N ARG A 46 -31.71 52.99 -4.17
CA ARG A 46 -32.91 53.00 -5.06
C ARG A 46 -32.67 52.90 -6.59
N SER A 47 -33.13 51.84 -7.27
CA SER A 47 -34.51 51.42 -7.67
C SER A 47 -35.05 52.18 -8.88
N LEU A 48 -35.66 51.48 -9.85
CA LEU A 48 -36.92 51.86 -10.52
C LEU A 48 -37.45 50.70 -11.38
N ALA A 49 -38.77 50.54 -11.37
CA ALA A 49 -39.60 49.57 -12.08
C ALA A 49 -40.64 50.34 -12.92
N PHE A 50 -41.24 49.74 -13.96
CA PHE A 50 -42.59 50.01 -14.54
C PHE A 50 -42.87 48.85 -15.57
N SER A 51 -43.91 48.00 -15.47
CA SER A 51 -45.34 48.17 -15.88
C SER A 51 -45.51 48.10 -17.41
N THR A 52 -46.49 47.46 -18.10
CA THR A 52 -47.90 47.06 -17.81
C THR A 52 -48.46 46.18 -18.96
N ALA A 53 -49.46 45.33 -18.65
CA ALA A 53 -50.59 44.81 -19.48
C ALA A 53 -50.27 44.05 -20.81
N ASP A 54 -50.99 43.01 -21.28
CA ASP A 54 -52.42 42.69 -21.14
C ASP A 54 -52.72 41.19 -21.45
N SER A 55 -53.94 40.81 -21.08
CA SER A 55 -54.71 39.55 -21.14
C SER A 55 -54.44 38.50 -22.26
N LEU A 56 -54.43 37.20 -21.91
CA LEU A 56 -55.41 36.18 -22.37
C LEU A 56 -55.07 34.76 -21.86
N THR A 57 -56.09 34.14 -21.29
CA THR A 57 -56.25 32.74 -20.84
C THR A 57 -55.77 31.66 -21.82
N ILE A 58 -55.08 30.63 -21.33
CA ILE A 58 -55.52 29.22 -21.38
C ILE A 58 -54.68 28.35 -20.42
N ARG A 59 -55.40 27.48 -19.70
CA ARG A 59 -54.93 26.52 -18.70
C ARG A 59 -53.99 25.46 -19.31
N SER A 60 -52.86 25.21 -18.67
CA SER A 60 -52.48 23.84 -18.31
C SER A 60 -51.68 23.86 -17.00
N LEU A 61 -52.22 23.16 -16.00
CA LEU A 61 -51.62 23.00 -14.68
C LEU A 61 -50.71 21.78 -14.73
N SER A 62 -49.40 21.97 -14.67
CA SER A 62 -48.51 21.03 -14.00
C SER A 62 -47.56 21.83 -13.10
N SER A 63 -47.81 21.73 -11.80
CA SER A 63 -47.11 22.44 -10.75
C SER A 63 -45.65 21.99 -10.68
N SER A 64 -44.74 22.86 -11.08
CA SER A 64 -43.31 22.78 -10.75
C SER A 64 -43.11 23.30 -9.33
N SER A 65 -43.23 22.41 -8.35
CA SER A 65 -42.76 22.69 -6.99
C SER A 65 -41.23 22.61 -6.97
N SER A 66 -40.58 23.75 -6.83
CA SER A 66 -39.15 23.89 -6.56
C SER A 66 -38.78 23.22 -5.23
N SER A 67 -38.35 21.96 -5.28
CA SER A 67 -37.66 21.34 -4.15
C SER A 67 -36.17 21.62 -4.29
N ARG A 68 -35.68 22.45 -3.37
CA ARG A 68 -34.28 22.79 -3.20
C ARG A 68 -33.52 21.49 -2.93
N ALA A 69 -32.87 20.94 -3.95
CA ALA A 69 -32.05 19.75 -3.84
C ALA A 69 -30.88 20.04 -2.88
N LYS A 70 -31.04 19.65 -1.62
CA LYS A 70 -29.92 19.57 -0.68
C LYS A 70 -28.97 18.51 -1.22
N SER A 71 -27.92 18.96 -1.88
CA SER A 71 -26.72 18.17 -2.16
C SER A 71 -26.25 17.55 -0.83
N HIS A 72 -26.67 16.31 -0.57
CA HIS A 72 -26.00 15.46 0.38
C HIS A 72 -24.72 15.05 -0.32
N ARG A 73 -23.68 15.88 -0.19
CA ARG A 73 -22.31 15.37 -0.25
C ARG A 73 -22.25 14.30 0.83
N GLY A 74 -22.40 13.05 0.42
CA GLY A 74 -22.13 11.90 1.25
C GLY A 74 -20.70 12.08 1.77
N LEU A 75 -20.60 12.46 3.04
CA LEU A 75 -19.39 12.28 3.82
C LEU A 75 -19.14 10.78 3.81
N VAL A 76 -18.29 10.33 2.89
CA VAL A 76 -17.64 9.03 3.02
C VAL A 76 -16.70 9.21 4.20
N VAL A 77 -17.24 9.12 5.42
CA VAL A 77 -16.45 8.86 6.60
C VAL A 77 -15.85 7.49 6.32
N SER A 78 -14.58 7.42 5.92
CA SER A 78 -13.89 6.14 5.93
C SER A 78 -13.91 5.69 7.38
N ALA A 79 -14.81 4.76 7.72
CA ALA A 79 -14.92 4.27 9.07
C ALA A 79 -13.54 3.74 9.47
N VAL A 80 -12.92 4.38 10.46
CA VAL A 80 -11.68 3.91 11.07
C VAL A 80 -11.94 2.47 11.48
N LYS A 81 -11.20 1.54 10.86
CA LYS A 81 -11.37 0.12 11.14
C LYS A 81 -10.85 -0.13 12.54
N LYS A 82 -11.61 -0.86 13.35
CA LYS A 82 -11.13 -1.32 14.65
C LYS A 82 -9.89 -2.21 14.47
N SER A 83 -8.93 -2.05 15.35
CA SER A 83 -7.71 -2.85 15.45
C SER A 83 -7.76 -3.77 16.67
N VAL A 84 -6.87 -4.75 16.72
CA VAL A 84 -6.64 -5.57 17.90
C VAL A 84 -6.29 -4.72 19.14
N GLY A 85 -5.63 -3.57 18.94
CA GLY A 85 -5.34 -2.63 20.03
C GLY A 85 -6.56 -1.93 20.62
N ASP A 86 -7.71 -1.99 19.96
CA ASP A 86 -8.98 -1.47 20.50
C ASP A 86 -9.74 -2.51 21.35
N LEU A 87 -9.24 -3.75 21.43
CA LEU A 87 -9.81 -4.81 22.25
C LEU A 87 -9.18 -4.78 23.65
N SER A 88 -10.02 -4.89 24.67
CA SER A 88 -9.55 -4.98 26.05
C SER A 88 -9.02 -6.39 26.37
N ALA A 89 -8.25 -6.52 27.45
CA ALA A 89 -7.82 -7.83 27.94
C ALA A 89 -9.02 -8.77 28.22
N ALA A 90 -10.14 -8.22 28.70
CA ALA A 90 -11.36 -9.00 28.95
C ALA A 90 -12.03 -9.51 27.66
N ASP A 91 -11.87 -8.77 26.55
CA ASP A 91 -12.38 -9.19 25.24
C ASP A 91 -11.55 -10.35 24.64
N LEU A 92 -10.29 -10.52 25.09
CA LEU A 92 -9.33 -11.46 24.51
C LEU A 92 -9.07 -12.70 25.39
N LYS A 93 -9.11 -12.56 26.71
CA LYS A 93 -8.73 -13.63 27.64
C LYS A 93 -9.59 -14.88 27.44
N GLY A 94 -8.93 -16.02 27.22
CA GLY A 94 -9.56 -17.33 26.99
C GLY A 94 -10.24 -17.48 25.63
N LYS A 95 -10.32 -16.42 24.81
CA LYS A 95 -10.96 -16.48 23.49
C LYS A 95 -10.07 -17.17 22.47
N LYS A 96 -10.70 -17.94 21.59
CA LYS A 96 -10.08 -18.53 20.40
C LYS A 96 -10.09 -17.49 19.29
N VAL A 97 -8.92 -17.06 18.87
CA VAL A 97 -8.78 -15.96 17.90
C VAL A 97 -8.27 -16.52 16.58
N PHE A 98 -9.10 -16.45 15.54
CA PHE A 98 -8.67 -16.77 14.18
C PHE A 98 -7.89 -15.58 13.63
N VAL A 99 -6.59 -15.77 13.41
CA VAL A 99 -5.70 -14.74 12.88
C VAL A 99 -5.33 -15.10 11.46
N ARG A 100 -5.69 -14.26 10.50
CA ARG A 100 -5.21 -14.35 9.13
C ARG A 100 -3.92 -13.55 8.98
N ALA A 101 -2.78 -14.24 8.91
CA ALA A 101 -1.47 -13.62 8.70
C ALA A 101 -0.96 -13.86 7.26
N ASP A 102 -0.10 -12.97 6.76
CA ASP A 102 0.67 -13.22 5.54
C ASP A 102 2.00 -13.87 5.91
N LEU A 103 2.04 -15.20 5.93
CA LEU A 103 3.26 -15.97 6.16
C LEU A 103 3.80 -16.61 4.88
N ASN A 104 3.41 -16.08 3.71
CA ASN A 104 3.92 -16.59 2.43
C ASN A 104 5.36 -16.11 2.21
N VAL A 105 6.32 -16.85 2.75
CA VAL A 105 7.76 -16.57 2.70
C VAL A 105 8.46 -17.36 1.57
N PRO A 106 9.56 -16.83 1.00
CA PRO A 106 10.39 -17.60 0.08
C PRO A 106 11.16 -18.69 0.81
N LEU A 107 11.09 -19.91 0.27
CA LEU A 107 11.83 -21.08 0.74
C LEU A 107 12.86 -21.51 -0.31
N ASP A 108 14.03 -21.98 0.12
CA ASP A 108 15.00 -22.65 -0.77
C ASP A 108 14.59 -24.11 -1.08
N ASP A 109 15.40 -24.80 -1.88
CA ASP A 109 15.13 -26.20 -2.27
C ASP A 109 15.14 -27.18 -1.08
N ASN A 110 15.77 -26.80 0.04
CA ASN A 110 15.81 -27.57 1.28
C ASN A 110 14.70 -27.16 2.27
N GLN A 111 13.75 -26.33 1.83
CA GLN A 111 12.67 -25.75 2.65
C GLN A 111 13.14 -24.80 3.76
N ASN A 112 14.35 -24.25 3.69
CA ASN A 112 14.78 -23.21 4.61
C ASN A 112 14.20 -21.85 4.20
N ILE A 113 13.82 -21.06 5.20
CA ILE A 113 13.34 -19.69 4.98
C ILE A 113 14.52 -18.81 4.56
N THR A 114 14.40 -18.17 3.38
CA THR A 114 15.43 -17.26 2.85
C THR A 114 15.15 -15.79 3.20
N ASP A 115 13.89 -15.44 3.47
CA ASP A 115 13.47 -14.15 4.01
C ASP A 115 12.24 -14.32 4.92
N ASP A 116 12.43 -14.05 6.20
CA ASP A 116 11.42 -14.17 7.25
C ASP A 116 10.76 -12.81 7.61
N THR A 117 10.92 -11.78 6.78
CA THR A 117 10.36 -10.43 7.02
C THR A 117 8.85 -10.47 7.26
N ARG A 118 8.13 -11.29 6.51
CA ARG A 118 6.67 -11.48 6.67
C ARG A 118 6.29 -12.13 8.01
N ILE A 119 7.10 -13.09 8.47
CA ILE A 119 6.89 -13.72 9.78
C ILE A 119 7.08 -12.67 10.86
N ARG A 120 8.21 -11.96 10.85
CA ARG A 120 8.51 -10.87 11.80
C ARG A 120 7.41 -9.81 11.86
N ALA A 121 6.84 -9.46 10.71
CA ALA A 121 5.80 -8.44 10.62
C ALA A 121 4.48 -8.85 11.31
N ALA A 122 4.17 -10.14 11.40
CA ALA A 122 2.99 -10.64 12.11
C ALA A 122 3.20 -10.79 13.64
N ILE A 123 4.45 -10.90 14.11
CA ILE A 123 4.78 -11.13 15.53
C ILE A 123 4.14 -10.13 16.49
N PRO A 124 4.10 -8.80 16.22
CA PRO A 124 3.49 -7.84 17.15
C PRO A 124 2.02 -8.15 17.46
N THR A 125 1.22 -8.49 16.45
CA THR A 125 -0.19 -8.86 16.62
C THR A 125 -0.32 -10.14 17.43
N ILE A 126 0.48 -11.15 17.11
CA ILE A 126 0.45 -12.46 17.77
C ILE A 126 0.82 -12.32 19.25
N LYS A 127 1.92 -11.62 19.57
CA LYS A 127 2.37 -11.39 20.94
C LYS A 127 1.34 -10.63 21.77
N HIS A 128 0.70 -9.62 21.19
CA HIS A 128 -0.34 -8.87 21.89
C HIS A 128 -1.54 -9.75 22.26
N LEU A 129 -1.99 -10.61 21.35
CA LEU A 129 -3.05 -11.58 21.63
C LEU A 129 -2.63 -12.57 22.73
N MET A 130 -1.43 -13.13 22.63
CA MET A 130 -0.89 -14.08 23.61
C MET A 130 -0.80 -13.47 25.01
N GLN A 131 -0.25 -12.25 25.11
CA GLN A 131 -0.08 -11.54 26.39
C GLN A 131 -1.41 -11.19 27.07
N ASN A 132 -2.49 -11.07 26.29
CA ASN A 132 -3.85 -10.85 26.80
C ASN A 132 -4.61 -12.17 27.03
N GLY A 133 -3.94 -13.33 26.98
CA GLY A 133 -4.51 -14.63 27.30
C GLY A 133 -5.40 -15.23 26.21
N ALA A 134 -5.31 -14.73 24.97
CA ALA A 134 -6.00 -15.34 23.84
C ALA A 134 -5.35 -16.67 23.43
N LYS A 135 -6.16 -17.57 22.86
CA LYS A 135 -5.73 -18.80 22.22
C LYS A 135 -5.63 -18.54 20.71
N VAL A 136 -4.41 -18.39 20.20
CA VAL A 136 -4.19 -17.88 18.83
C VAL A 136 -4.21 -19.01 17.82
N ILE A 137 -5.06 -18.89 16.81
CA ILE A 137 -5.17 -19.83 15.69
C ILE A 137 -4.69 -19.11 14.43
N LEU A 138 -3.44 -19.36 14.03
CA LEU A 138 -2.82 -18.76 12.85
C LEU A 138 -3.25 -19.50 11.60
N SER A 139 -3.71 -18.72 10.62
CA SER A 139 -3.99 -19.19 9.26
C SER A 139 -3.14 -18.42 8.26
N SER A 140 -2.50 -19.16 7.34
CA SER A 140 -1.76 -18.57 6.24
C SER A 140 -1.97 -19.35 4.94
N HIS A 141 -1.56 -18.75 3.84
CA HIS A 141 -1.25 -19.48 2.62
C HIS A 141 0.26 -19.53 2.41
N LEU A 142 0.72 -20.50 1.62
CA LEU A 142 2.07 -20.55 1.07
C LEU A 142 2.00 -20.92 -0.41
N GLY A 143 2.62 -20.10 -1.25
CA GLY A 143 2.61 -20.28 -2.69
C GLY A 143 1.22 -20.39 -3.32
N ARG A 144 1.13 -21.20 -4.37
CA ARG A 144 -0.08 -21.45 -5.18
C ARG A 144 -0.20 -22.95 -5.46
N PRO A 145 -0.55 -23.76 -4.44
CA PRO A 145 -0.71 -25.19 -4.61
C PRO A 145 -1.83 -25.53 -5.60
N LYS A 146 -1.69 -26.67 -6.30
CA LYS A 146 -2.75 -27.28 -7.14
C LYS A 146 -3.28 -28.56 -6.46
N GLY A 147 -3.44 -28.49 -5.15
CA GLY A 147 -3.74 -29.63 -4.27
C GLY A 147 -2.75 -29.73 -3.11
N VAL A 148 -3.00 -30.68 -2.21
CA VAL A 148 -2.16 -30.93 -1.02
C VAL A 148 -0.78 -31.42 -1.44
N THR A 149 0.28 -30.75 -0.98
CA THR A 149 1.67 -31.15 -1.25
C THR A 149 2.62 -30.64 -0.18
N LEU A 150 3.63 -31.44 0.17
CA LEU A 150 4.63 -31.07 1.17
C LEU A 150 5.38 -29.78 0.82
N LYS A 151 5.59 -29.51 -0.49
CA LYS A 151 6.30 -28.31 -0.96
C LYS A 151 5.67 -27.00 -0.48
N PHE A 152 4.35 -26.99 -0.27
CA PHE A 152 3.61 -25.81 0.16
C PHE A 152 3.03 -25.98 1.57
N SER A 153 3.53 -26.93 2.36
CA SER A 153 3.17 -27.03 3.78
C SER A 153 3.74 -25.85 4.55
N LEU A 154 3.03 -25.43 5.60
CA LEU A 154 3.50 -24.41 6.53
C LEU A 154 4.43 -24.96 7.63
N ALA A 155 4.73 -26.27 7.64
CA ALA A 155 5.62 -26.89 8.61
C ALA A 155 6.99 -26.20 8.78
N PRO A 156 7.68 -25.76 7.72
CA PRO A 156 8.99 -25.12 7.85
C PRO A 156 8.97 -23.79 8.63
N LEU A 157 7.79 -23.20 8.84
CA LEU A 157 7.66 -21.93 9.55
C LEU A 157 7.64 -22.11 11.07
N VAL A 158 7.31 -23.32 11.56
CA VAL A 158 7.12 -23.60 12.99
C VAL A 158 8.35 -23.26 13.83
N PRO A 159 9.59 -23.68 13.47
CA PRO A 159 10.77 -23.35 14.27
C PRO A 159 10.98 -21.84 14.38
N ARG A 160 10.84 -21.11 13.26
CA ARG A 160 11.07 -19.66 13.23
C ARG A 160 9.99 -18.89 13.98
N LEU A 161 8.72 -19.28 13.85
CA LEU A 161 7.64 -18.71 14.64
C LEU A 161 7.86 -18.95 16.13
N SER A 162 8.24 -20.17 16.51
CA SER A 162 8.48 -20.54 17.91
C SER A 162 9.62 -19.72 18.51
N GLU A 163 10.73 -19.57 17.79
CA GLU A 163 11.87 -18.74 18.19
C GLU A 163 11.44 -17.28 18.44
N LEU A 164 10.71 -16.67 17.50
CA LEU A 164 10.33 -15.26 17.58
C LEU A 164 9.27 -14.99 18.66
N LEU A 165 8.41 -15.97 18.94
CA LEU A 165 7.36 -15.88 19.96
C LEU A 165 7.86 -16.26 21.35
N GLY A 166 8.94 -17.05 21.45
CA GLY A 166 9.48 -17.54 22.72
C GLY A 166 8.64 -18.67 23.34
N ILE A 167 7.81 -19.33 22.55
CA ILE A 167 6.99 -20.48 22.94
C ILE A 167 7.04 -21.54 21.84
N GLU A 168 6.68 -22.78 22.17
CA GLU A 168 6.45 -23.79 21.14
C GLU A 168 5.15 -23.51 20.40
N VAL A 169 5.24 -23.35 19.07
CA VAL A 169 4.07 -23.24 18.20
C VAL A 169 3.64 -24.63 17.78
N VAL A 170 2.40 -24.99 18.10
CA VAL A 170 1.82 -26.27 17.66
C VAL A 170 1.37 -26.13 16.21
N LYS A 171 1.58 -27.15 15.39
CA LYS A 171 1.07 -27.20 14.02
C LYS A 171 -0.08 -28.20 13.93
N ALA A 172 -1.14 -27.84 13.22
CA ALA A 172 -2.18 -28.77 12.83
C ALA A 172 -1.83 -29.49 11.51
N GLU A 173 -2.33 -30.71 11.34
CA GLU A 173 -2.18 -31.47 10.08
C GLU A 173 -3.09 -30.93 8.96
N ASP A 174 -4.12 -30.17 9.31
CA ASP A 174 -5.07 -29.57 8.38
C ASP A 174 -5.51 -28.17 8.89
N CYS A 175 -6.37 -27.47 8.15
CA CYS A 175 -7.00 -26.21 8.54
C CYS A 175 -8.46 -26.34 8.98
N ILE A 176 -9.08 -27.50 8.75
CA ILE A 176 -10.45 -27.83 9.16
C ILE A 176 -10.56 -29.29 9.62
N GLY A 177 -11.66 -29.64 10.28
CA GLY A 177 -11.99 -31.02 10.64
C GLY A 177 -11.74 -31.36 12.12
N PRO A 178 -12.09 -32.59 12.53
CA PRO A 178 -12.18 -32.96 13.94
C PRO A 178 -10.84 -32.91 14.68
N GLU A 179 -9.73 -33.23 14.01
CA GLU A 179 -8.39 -33.15 14.63
C GLU A 179 -7.96 -31.70 14.87
N VAL A 180 -8.35 -30.76 13.99
CA VAL A 180 -8.13 -29.33 14.19
C VAL A 180 -8.97 -28.82 15.36
N GLU A 181 -10.23 -29.22 15.45
CA GLU A 181 -11.12 -28.86 16.57
C GLU A 181 -10.55 -29.34 17.92
N LYS A 182 -10.03 -30.57 17.97
CA LYS A 182 -9.35 -31.12 19.16
C LYS A 182 -8.09 -30.31 19.52
N ALA A 183 -7.24 -30.03 18.54
CA ALA A 183 -6.01 -29.26 18.76
C ALA A 183 -6.31 -27.84 19.29
N VAL A 184 -7.34 -27.19 18.74
CA VAL A 184 -7.80 -25.88 19.21
C VAL A 184 -8.37 -25.94 20.63
N ALA A 185 -9.16 -26.98 20.95
CA ALA A 185 -9.73 -27.15 22.28
C ALA A 185 -8.64 -27.35 23.35
N ALA A 186 -7.56 -28.08 23.00
CA ALA A 186 -6.42 -28.33 23.87
C ALA A 186 -5.46 -27.14 24.01
N LEU A 187 -5.60 -26.09 23.19
CA LEU A 187 -4.69 -24.95 23.19
C LEU A 187 -4.79 -24.18 24.53
N PRO A 188 -3.68 -23.99 25.28
CA PRO A 188 -3.71 -23.21 26.51
C PRO A 188 -3.88 -21.72 26.22
N GLU A 189 -4.26 -20.93 27.23
CA GLU A 189 -4.23 -19.46 27.13
C GLU A 189 -2.80 -19.00 26.80
N GLY A 190 -2.68 -18.07 25.85
CA GLY A 190 -1.38 -17.64 25.33
C GLY A 190 -0.73 -18.62 24.35
N GLY A 191 -1.33 -19.79 24.11
CA GLY A 191 -0.88 -20.77 23.14
C GLY A 191 -1.12 -20.34 21.70
N VAL A 192 -0.33 -20.89 20.78
CA VAL A 192 -0.40 -20.61 19.35
C VAL A 192 -0.47 -21.92 18.56
N LEU A 193 -1.51 -22.05 17.74
CA LEU A 193 -1.70 -23.14 16.79
C LEU A 193 -1.57 -22.59 15.36
N LEU A 194 -0.69 -23.17 14.55
CA LEU A 194 -0.58 -22.92 13.12
C LEU A 194 -1.40 -23.95 12.34
N LEU A 195 -2.45 -23.49 11.67
CA LEU A 195 -3.20 -24.32 10.72
C LEU A 195 -2.35 -24.64 9.49
N GLU A 196 -2.68 -25.72 8.80
CA GLU A 196 -2.08 -26.01 7.50
C GLU A 196 -2.54 -25.01 6.41
N ASN A 197 -1.84 -24.98 5.28
CA ASN A 197 -2.04 -24.05 4.18
C ASN A 197 -3.50 -24.03 3.68
N VAL A 198 -4.20 -22.92 3.88
CA VAL A 198 -5.61 -22.77 3.51
C VAL A 198 -5.86 -22.95 2.01
N ARG A 199 -4.86 -22.73 1.15
CA ARG A 199 -4.97 -22.93 -0.30
C ARG A 199 -4.87 -24.39 -0.74
N PHE A 200 -4.66 -25.34 0.18
CA PHE A 200 -4.87 -26.76 -0.14
C PHE A 200 -6.34 -27.07 -0.47
N TYR A 201 -7.27 -26.22 -0.03
CA TYR A 201 -8.67 -26.24 -0.43
C TYR A 201 -8.90 -25.23 -1.56
N LYS A 202 -9.43 -25.72 -2.70
CA LYS A 202 -9.83 -24.86 -3.83
C LYS A 202 -10.95 -23.89 -3.45
N GLU A 203 -11.70 -24.25 -2.42
CA GLU A 203 -12.79 -23.51 -1.81
C GLU A 203 -12.34 -22.16 -1.22
N GLU A 204 -11.07 -22.06 -0.80
CA GLU A 204 -10.46 -20.84 -0.26
C GLU A 204 -10.53 -19.69 -1.26
N GLU A 205 -10.00 -19.88 -2.47
CA GLU A 205 -9.91 -18.82 -3.48
C GLU A 205 -11.28 -18.48 -4.10
N LYS A 206 -12.23 -19.41 -4.00
CA LYS A 206 -13.62 -19.24 -4.44
C LYS A 206 -14.50 -18.59 -3.38
N ASN A 207 -14.00 -18.42 -2.16
CA ASN A 207 -14.76 -17.89 -1.03
C ASN A 207 -16.04 -18.68 -0.76
N GLU A 208 -15.94 -20.01 -0.81
CA GLU A 208 -17.10 -20.88 -0.63
C GLU A 208 -17.66 -20.74 0.81
N PRO A 209 -18.94 -20.40 0.99
CA PRO A 209 -19.51 -20.12 2.31
C PRO A 209 -19.37 -21.27 3.31
N GLU A 210 -19.54 -22.52 2.87
CA GLU A 210 -19.42 -23.70 3.73
C GLU A 210 -17.98 -23.93 4.20
N PHE A 211 -16.99 -23.59 3.38
CA PHE A 211 -15.59 -23.67 3.78
C PHE A 211 -15.24 -22.55 4.78
N ALA A 212 -15.68 -21.33 4.52
CA ALA A 212 -15.55 -20.21 5.45
C ALA A 212 -16.21 -20.50 6.82
N LYS A 213 -17.38 -21.16 6.83
CA LYS A 213 -18.07 -21.57 8.05
C LYS A 213 -17.28 -22.60 8.86
N LYS A 214 -16.64 -23.57 8.19
CA LYS A 214 -15.76 -24.55 8.84
C LYS A 214 -14.49 -23.91 9.41
N LEU A 215 -13.90 -22.95 8.72
CA LEU A 215 -12.77 -22.17 9.27
C LEU A 215 -13.20 -21.33 10.48
N ALA A 216 -14.41 -20.80 10.46
CA ALA A 216 -14.94 -19.98 11.54
C ALA A 216 -15.36 -20.78 12.78
N SER A 217 -15.78 -22.05 12.64
CA SER A 217 -16.33 -22.84 13.76
C SER A 217 -15.35 -23.05 14.91
N ILE A 218 -14.04 -22.95 14.65
CA ILE A 218 -12.99 -23.15 15.64
C ILE A 218 -12.67 -21.89 16.45
N ALA A 219 -13.21 -20.71 16.10
CA ALA A 219 -12.84 -19.44 16.72
C ALA A 219 -14.06 -18.65 17.23
N ASP A 220 -13.78 -17.68 18.10
CA ASP A 220 -14.78 -16.77 18.66
C ASP A 220 -14.74 -15.40 17.96
N LEU A 221 -13.55 -14.96 17.52
CA LEU A 221 -13.36 -13.67 16.84
C LEU A 221 -12.28 -13.75 15.75
N PHE A 222 -12.28 -12.74 14.89
CA PHE A 222 -11.40 -12.68 13.71
C PHE A 222 -10.45 -11.47 13.76
N VAL A 223 -9.18 -11.73 13.49
CA VAL A 223 -8.15 -10.71 13.28
C VAL A 223 -7.56 -10.88 11.88
N ASN A 224 -7.69 -9.88 11.01
CA ASN A 224 -7.02 -9.87 9.72
C ASN A 224 -5.73 -9.05 9.81
N ASP A 225 -4.60 -9.70 9.69
CA ASP A 225 -3.27 -9.10 9.70
C ASP A 225 -2.52 -9.35 8.37
N ALA A 226 -3.25 -9.68 7.31
CA ALA A 226 -2.71 -10.05 6.00
C ALA A 226 -3.14 -9.06 4.90
N PHE A 227 -2.62 -7.83 4.97
CA PHE A 227 -2.93 -6.77 4.00
C PHE A 227 -2.69 -7.20 2.55
N GLY A 228 -1.60 -7.92 2.29
CA GLY A 228 -1.24 -8.43 0.96
C GLY A 228 -2.29 -9.34 0.32
N THR A 229 -3.18 -9.96 1.10
CA THR A 229 -4.29 -10.78 0.60
C THR A 229 -5.67 -10.14 0.75
N ALA A 230 -5.78 -9.02 1.46
CA ALA A 230 -7.05 -8.36 1.75
C ALA A 230 -7.76 -7.79 0.50
N HIS A 231 -7.04 -7.61 -0.61
CA HIS A 231 -7.61 -7.19 -1.90
C HIS A 231 -8.40 -8.30 -2.61
N ARG A 232 -8.42 -9.53 -2.08
CA ARG A 232 -9.18 -10.66 -2.62
C ARG A 232 -10.22 -11.12 -1.63
N ALA A 233 -11.43 -11.39 -2.13
CA ALA A 233 -12.47 -12.04 -1.36
C ALA A 233 -12.20 -13.56 -1.36
N HIS A 234 -11.45 -14.04 -0.37
CA HIS A 234 -11.23 -15.46 -0.11
C HIS A 234 -11.94 -15.87 1.19
N ALA A 235 -12.11 -17.17 1.42
CA ALA A 235 -12.79 -17.67 2.61
C ALA A 235 -12.09 -17.21 3.89
N SER A 236 -10.77 -17.36 3.98
CA SER A 236 -9.97 -16.97 5.16
C SER A 236 -9.74 -15.46 5.35
N THR A 237 -10.08 -14.62 4.36
CA THR A 237 -9.88 -13.16 4.40
C THR A 237 -11.19 -12.38 4.51
N GLU A 238 -12.24 -12.82 3.82
CA GLU A 238 -13.55 -12.18 3.75
C GLU A 238 -14.65 -13.10 4.29
N GLY A 239 -14.71 -14.35 3.83
CA GLY A 239 -15.82 -15.26 4.14
C GLY A 239 -16.01 -15.51 5.64
N VAL A 240 -14.93 -15.74 6.38
CA VAL A 240 -14.95 -15.96 7.84
C VAL A 240 -15.57 -14.78 8.62
N THR A 241 -15.51 -13.56 8.08
CA THR A 241 -16.05 -12.35 8.74
C THR A 241 -17.57 -12.35 8.82
N LYS A 242 -18.25 -13.21 8.06
CA LYS A 242 -19.71 -13.40 8.11
C LYS A 242 -20.14 -14.20 9.34
N PHE A 243 -19.22 -14.99 9.89
CA PHE A 243 -19.49 -15.91 11.01
C PHE A 243 -18.79 -15.48 12.31
N LEU A 244 -17.65 -14.77 12.22
CA LEU A 244 -16.87 -14.33 13.38
C LEU A 244 -17.07 -12.84 13.68
N LYS A 245 -17.42 -12.53 14.93
CA LYS A 245 -17.54 -11.16 15.45
C LYS A 245 -16.91 -11.07 16.86
N PRO A 246 -16.12 -10.03 17.15
CA PRO A 246 -15.72 -8.94 16.27
C PRO A 246 -14.75 -9.40 15.16
N SER A 247 -14.71 -8.63 14.07
CA SER A 247 -13.69 -8.74 13.02
C SER A 247 -12.86 -7.45 13.04
N VAL A 248 -11.57 -7.55 13.36
CA VAL A 248 -10.67 -6.39 13.53
C VAL A 248 -9.40 -6.52 12.70
N ALA A 249 -8.71 -5.42 12.47
CA ALA A 249 -7.38 -5.40 11.89
C ALA A 249 -6.33 -5.86 12.92
N GLY A 250 -5.31 -6.59 12.48
CA GLY A 250 -4.06 -6.69 13.24
C GLY A 250 -3.21 -5.44 13.06
N PHE A 251 -2.07 -5.35 13.75
CA PHE A 251 -1.22 -4.17 13.72
C PHE A 251 -0.54 -3.93 12.37
N LEU A 252 -0.20 -4.98 11.61
CA LEU A 252 0.35 -4.85 10.27
C LEU A 252 -0.71 -4.25 9.35
N LEU A 253 -1.90 -4.86 9.32
CA LEU A 253 -2.98 -4.36 8.48
C LEU A 253 -3.42 -2.95 8.86
N GLN A 254 -3.47 -2.64 10.16
CA GLN A 254 -3.72 -1.28 10.64
C GLN A 254 -2.67 -0.30 10.13
N LYS A 255 -1.37 -0.61 10.29
CA LYS A 255 -0.28 0.25 9.83
C LYS A 255 -0.34 0.51 8.32
N GLU A 256 -0.65 -0.52 7.53
CA GLU A 256 -0.82 -0.37 6.08
C GLU A 256 -2.01 0.53 5.74
N LEU A 257 -3.15 0.39 6.43
CA LEU A 257 -4.30 1.26 6.26
C LEU A 257 -3.98 2.70 6.68
N ASP A 258 -3.33 2.92 7.82
CA ASP A 258 -2.96 4.24 8.32
C ASP A 258 -2.01 4.96 7.34
N TYR A 259 -1.03 4.22 6.80
CA TYR A 259 -0.11 4.76 5.81
C TYR A 259 -0.82 5.11 4.51
N LEU A 260 -1.63 4.20 3.95
CA LEU A 260 -2.31 4.43 2.68
C LEU A 260 -3.39 5.52 2.81
N VAL A 261 -4.24 5.45 3.82
CA VAL A 261 -5.29 6.46 4.04
C VAL A 261 -4.67 7.81 4.36
N GLY A 262 -3.65 7.85 5.23
CA GLY A 262 -2.94 9.09 5.59
C GLY A 262 -2.23 9.73 4.40
N ALA A 263 -1.46 8.94 3.64
CA ALA A 263 -0.72 9.44 2.47
C ALA A 263 -1.63 9.88 1.32
N ILE A 264 -2.85 9.34 1.21
CA ILE A 264 -3.70 9.57 0.04
C ILE A 264 -4.83 10.56 0.35
N SER A 265 -5.42 10.54 1.54
CA SER A 265 -6.64 11.31 1.84
C SER A 265 -6.34 12.74 2.28
N SER A 266 -5.19 12.97 2.92
CA SER A 266 -4.75 14.30 3.35
C SER A 266 -3.21 14.36 3.41
N PRO A 267 -2.53 14.24 2.25
CA PRO A 267 -1.08 14.22 2.22
C PRO A 267 -0.49 15.54 2.71
N LYS A 268 0.67 15.45 3.36
CA LYS A 268 1.54 16.62 3.55
C LYS A 268 2.04 17.08 2.19
N ARG A 269 1.91 18.37 1.89
CA ARG A 269 2.36 18.96 0.62
C ARG A 269 3.73 19.61 0.76
N PRO A 270 4.59 19.56 -0.28
CA PRO A 270 4.33 18.92 -1.57
C PRO A 270 4.29 17.39 -1.49
N PHE A 271 3.25 16.80 -2.08
CA PHE A 271 3.02 15.37 -2.15
C PHE A 271 3.64 14.83 -3.44
N ALA A 272 4.69 14.04 -3.22
CA ALA A 272 5.50 13.37 -4.20
C ALA A 272 5.03 11.93 -4.40
N ALA A 273 4.76 11.51 -5.63
CA ALA A 273 4.57 10.10 -5.96
C ALA A 273 5.61 9.62 -6.99
N ILE A 274 6.21 8.46 -6.74
CA ILE A 274 7.16 7.82 -7.64
C ILE A 274 6.53 6.52 -8.13
N VAL A 275 6.34 6.40 -9.44
CA VAL A 275 5.75 5.21 -10.07
C VAL A 275 6.74 4.64 -11.07
N GLY A 276 7.24 3.44 -10.74
CA GLY A 276 8.11 2.67 -11.63
C GLY A 276 7.42 1.44 -12.21
N GLY A 277 8.13 0.78 -13.11
CA GLY A 277 7.74 -0.50 -13.69
C GLY A 277 8.13 -0.59 -15.15
N SER A 278 7.97 -1.78 -15.74
CA SER A 278 8.27 -2.00 -17.15
C SER A 278 7.09 -1.65 -18.08
N LYS A 279 5.86 -1.65 -17.57
CA LYS A 279 4.64 -1.48 -18.39
C LYS A 279 3.72 -0.40 -17.82
N VAL A 280 3.35 0.56 -18.66
CA VAL A 280 2.31 1.58 -18.41
C VAL A 280 0.98 0.91 -18.12
N SER A 281 0.61 -0.12 -18.89
CA SER A 281 -0.68 -0.83 -18.75
C SER A 281 -0.92 -1.37 -17.34
N SER A 282 0.15 -1.78 -16.66
CA SER A 282 0.09 -2.31 -15.29
C SER A 282 -0.08 -1.24 -14.20
N LYS A 283 0.07 0.05 -14.56
CA LYS A 283 0.11 1.20 -13.63
C LYS A 283 -0.92 2.29 -13.92
N ILE A 284 -1.77 2.12 -14.94
CA ILE A 284 -2.76 3.12 -15.37
C ILE A 284 -3.59 3.63 -14.18
N GLY A 285 -4.30 2.73 -13.50
CA GLY A 285 -5.18 3.14 -12.39
C GLY A 285 -4.42 3.76 -11.21
N VAL A 286 -3.15 3.39 -11.00
CA VAL A 286 -2.31 4.00 -9.96
C VAL A 286 -1.94 5.43 -10.36
N ILE A 287 -1.48 5.64 -11.60
CA ILE A 287 -1.15 6.96 -12.13
C ILE A 287 -2.38 7.87 -12.11
N GLU A 288 -3.51 7.41 -12.63
CA GLU A 288 -4.74 8.19 -12.68
C GLU A 288 -5.21 8.61 -11.28
N SER A 289 -5.17 7.69 -10.31
CA SER A 289 -5.53 7.99 -8.92
C SER A 289 -4.57 8.98 -8.26
N LEU A 290 -3.27 8.89 -8.56
CA LEU A 290 -2.25 9.78 -8.02
C LEU A 290 -2.30 11.18 -8.64
N LEU A 291 -2.59 11.30 -9.95
CA LEU A 291 -2.76 12.58 -10.62
C LEU A 291 -3.88 13.44 -10.00
N GLU A 292 -4.87 12.82 -9.35
CA GLU A 292 -5.92 13.55 -8.61
C GLU A 292 -5.43 14.11 -7.27
N LYS A 293 -4.25 13.71 -6.78
CA LYS A 293 -3.87 13.89 -5.36
C LYS A 293 -2.48 14.49 -5.17
N CYS A 294 -1.49 14.07 -5.96
CA CYS A 294 -0.09 14.51 -5.82
C CYS A 294 0.15 15.89 -6.45
N ASP A 295 1.20 16.57 -5.97
CA ASP A 295 1.72 17.78 -6.60
C ASP A 295 2.77 17.43 -7.67
N ILE A 296 3.46 16.30 -7.47
CA ILE A 296 4.58 15.86 -8.29
C ILE A 296 4.44 14.35 -8.54
N LEU A 297 4.56 13.95 -9.80
CA LEU A 297 4.56 12.54 -10.22
C LEU A 297 5.86 12.26 -10.97
N LEU A 298 6.73 11.42 -10.41
CA LEU A 298 7.95 10.94 -11.07
C LEU A 298 7.67 9.56 -11.68
N LEU A 299 7.93 9.39 -12.96
CA LEU A 299 7.88 8.06 -13.60
C LEU A 299 9.29 7.49 -13.81
N GLY A 300 9.46 6.19 -13.65
CA GLY A 300 10.74 5.50 -13.84
C GLY A 300 10.58 4.08 -14.36
N GLY A 301 11.71 3.39 -14.59
CA GLY A 301 11.72 2.05 -15.20
C GLY A 301 11.33 2.05 -16.68
N GLY A 302 11.17 0.85 -17.26
CA GLY A 302 10.93 0.69 -18.71
C GLY A 302 9.68 1.41 -19.24
N MET A 303 8.68 1.69 -18.40
CA MET A 303 7.47 2.36 -18.85
C MET A 303 7.69 3.79 -19.36
N ILE A 304 8.80 4.46 -18.96
CA ILE A 304 9.11 5.83 -19.42
C ILE A 304 9.35 5.90 -20.93
N PHE A 305 9.80 4.82 -21.57
CA PHE A 305 10.07 4.82 -23.01
C PHE A 305 8.78 4.92 -23.84
N THR A 306 7.65 4.41 -23.34
CA THR A 306 6.33 4.68 -23.96
C THR A 306 5.98 6.17 -23.91
N PHE A 307 6.33 6.88 -22.83
CA PHE A 307 6.12 8.33 -22.73
C PHE A 307 7.07 9.11 -23.64
N TYR A 308 8.36 8.74 -23.72
CA TYR A 308 9.30 9.35 -24.66
C TYR A 308 8.89 9.15 -26.11
N LYS A 309 8.46 7.93 -26.46
CA LYS A 309 7.96 7.62 -27.80
C LYS A 309 6.72 8.45 -28.13
N ALA A 310 5.79 8.62 -27.18
CA ALA A 310 4.62 9.47 -27.33
C ALA A 310 4.98 10.96 -27.49
N GLN A 311 6.12 11.41 -26.96
CA GLN A 311 6.69 12.75 -27.19
C GLN A 311 7.46 12.88 -28.52
N GLY A 312 7.55 11.80 -29.31
CA GLY A 312 8.28 11.77 -30.58
C GLY A 312 9.79 11.53 -30.45
N LEU A 313 10.29 11.12 -29.28
CA LEU A 313 11.70 10.82 -29.09
C LEU A 313 12.07 9.43 -29.63
N SER A 314 13.31 9.27 -30.09
CA SER A 314 13.87 7.94 -30.35
C SER A 314 14.16 7.22 -29.03
N VAL A 315 13.84 5.94 -28.99
CA VAL A 315 14.02 5.08 -27.80
C VAL A 315 14.80 3.80 -28.12
N GLY A 316 15.40 3.72 -29.31
CA GLY A 316 16.13 2.55 -29.78
C GLY A 316 15.30 1.27 -29.66
N SER A 317 15.87 0.25 -29.02
CA SER A 317 15.24 -1.04 -28.73
C SER A 317 14.64 -1.13 -27.31
N SER A 318 14.39 0.01 -26.67
CA SER A 318 13.79 0.06 -25.33
C SER A 318 12.34 -0.44 -25.34
N LEU A 319 11.84 -0.86 -24.17
CA LEU A 319 10.50 -1.42 -24.03
C LEU A 319 9.41 -0.35 -24.24
N VAL A 320 8.61 -0.51 -25.30
CA VAL A 320 7.49 0.39 -25.64
C VAL A 320 6.19 -0.42 -25.71
N GLU A 321 5.11 0.14 -25.16
CA GLU A 321 3.75 -0.33 -25.40
C GLU A 321 3.11 0.54 -26.49
N GLU A 322 3.28 0.15 -27.75
CA GLU A 322 2.85 0.91 -28.94
C GLU A 322 1.32 1.18 -28.94
N ASP A 323 0.53 0.25 -28.41
CA ASP A 323 -0.92 0.38 -28.25
C ASP A 323 -1.34 1.28 -27.07
N LYS A 324 -0.37 1.94 -26.41
CA LYS A 324 -0.58 2.81 -25.24
C LYS A 324 0.03 4.20 -25.41
N LEU A 325 0.49 4.58 -26.61
CA LEU A 325 1.02 5.93 -26.88
C LEU A 325 -0.03 7.04 -26.69
N ASP A 326 -1.25 6.82 -27.17
CA ASP A 326 -2.37 7.76 -26.96
C ASP A 326 -2.69 7.93 -25.48
N LEU A 327 -2.65 6.81 -24.74
CA LEU A 327 -2.83 6.84 -23.29
C LEU A 327 -1.73 7.64 -22.61
N ALA A 328 -0.46 7.38 -22.92
CA ALA A 328 0.67 8.15 -22.37
C ALA A 328 0.52 9.65 -22.65
N THR A 329 0.12 10.01 -23.87
CA THR A 329 -0.17 11.40 -24.28
C THR A 329 -1.29 12.00 -23.42
N SER A 330 -2.40 11.28 -23.25
CA SER A 330 -3.53 11.72 -22.42
C SER A 330 -3.15 11.91 -20.94
N LEU A 331 -2.28 11.05 -20.39
CA LEU A 331 -1.81 11.16 -19.02
C LEU A 331 -0.92 12.38 -18.81
N MET A 332 -0.04 12.70 -19.77
CA MET A 332 0.76 13.94 -19.76
C MET A 332 -0.13 15.18 -19.83
N ALA A 333 -1.16 15.16 -20.69
CA ALA A 333 -2.14 16.25 -20.79
C ALA A 333 -2.93 16.44 -19.49
N LYS A 334 -3.40 15.33 -18.89
CA LYS A 334 -4.14 15.33 -17.61
C LYS A 334 -3.27 15.85 -16.46
N ALA A 335 -1.99 15.50 -16.41
CA ALA A 335 -1.06 16.06 -15.42
C ALA A 335 -0.96 17.58 -15.54
N LYS A 336 -0.81 18.10 -16.77
CA LYS A 336 -0.78 19.54 -17.04
C LYS A 336 -2.09 20.23 -16.64
N GLU A 337 -3.24 19.66 -17.00
CA GLU A 337 -4.57 20.19 -16.64
C GLU A 337 -4.74 20.32 -15.12
N LYS A 338 -4.23 19.35 -14.36
CA LYS A 338 -4.31 19.32 -12.89
C LYS A 338 -3.20 20.09 -12.18
N GLY A 339 -2.27 20.70 -12.93
CA GLY A 339 -1.12 21.39 -12.35
C GLY A 339 -0.13 20.45 -11.64
N VAL A 340 -0.14 19.16 -11.99
CA VAL A 340 0.81 18.18 -11.44
C VAL A 340 2.12 18.26 -12.22
N SER A 341 3.22 18.39 -11.50
CA SER A 341 4.56 18.32 -12.10
C SER A 341 4.91 16.87 -12.44
N LEU A 342 4.63 16.46 -13.68
CA LEU A 342 5.05 15.16 -14.21
C LEU A 342 6.53 15.19 -14.60
N LEU A 343 7.35 14.44 -13.87
CA LEU A 343 8.79 14.34 -14.08
C LEU A 343 9.14 13.01 -14.75
N LEU A 344 9.80 13.10 -15.91
CA LEU A 344 10.45 11.99 -16.58
C LEU A 344 11.98 12.15 -16.46
N PRO A 345 12.74 11.06 -16.37
CA PRO A 345 14.21 11.09 -16.40
C PRO A 345 14.76 11.88 -17.59
N THR A 346 15.79 12.69 -17.37
CA THR A 346 16.43 13.50 -18.43
C THR A 346 17.57 12.77 -19.13
N ASP A 347 18.12 11.76 -18.46
CA ASP A 347 19.21 10.90 -18.91
C ASP A 347 18.92 9.45 -18.50
N VAL A 348 19.50 8.51 -19.25
CA VAL A 348 19.28 7.08 -19.09
C VAL A 348 20.59 6.32 -19.24
N VAL A 349 20.70 5.22 -18.50
CA VAL A 349 21.72 4.20 -18.73
C VAL A 349 21.19 3.26 -19.81
N ILE A 350 21.92 3.17 -20.92
CA ILE A 350 21.59 2.30 -22.05
C ILE A 350 22.60 1.16 -22.17
N ALA A 351 22.15 0.03 -22.72
CA ALA A 351 22.98 -1.12 -23.02
C ALA A 351 22.69 -1.69 -24.41
N ASP A 352 23.67 -2.39 -25.00
CA ASP A 352 23.53 -3.08 -26.28
C ASP A 352 22.83 -4.45 -26.18
N LYS A 353 22.75 -5.02 -24.97
CA LYS A 353 22.01 -6.24 -24.65
C LYS A 353 21.50 -6.27 -23.21
N PHE A 354 20.49 -7.10 -22.94
CA PHE A 354 19.98 -7.34 -21.59
C PHE A 354 20.80 -8.42 -20.87
N ALA A 355 22.02 -8.07 -20.44
CA ALA A 355 22.91 -8.99 -19.74
C ALA A 355 23.85 -8.24 -18.77
N PRO A 356 24.33 -8.90 -17.69
CA PRO A 356 25.28 -8.28 -16.75
C PRO A 356 26.60 -7.84 -17.38
N ASP A 357 26.98 -8.44 -18.52
CA ASP A 357 28.22 -8.20 -19.27
C ASP A 357 28.00 -7.30 -20.50
N ALA A 358 26.87 -6.58 -20.58
CA ALA A 358 26.57 -5.68 -21.69
C ALA A 358 27.51 -4.47 -21.73
N ASN A 359 27.76 -3.95 -22.94
CA ASN A 359 28.37 -2.63 -23.06
C ASN A 359 27.31 -1.61 -22.62
N SER A 360 27.72 -0.65 -21.79
CA SER A 360 26.80 0.38 -21.26
C SER A 360 27.37 1.77 -21.41
N GLN A 361 26.47 2.74 -21.56
CA GLN A 361 26.79 4.16 -21.58
C GLN A 361 25.62 4.98 -21.05
N ILE A 362 25.89 6.23 -20.70
CA ILE A 362 24.88 7.19 -20.26
C ILE A 362 24.62 8.16 -21.40
N VAL A 363 23.35 8.34 -21.75
CA VAL A 363 22.94 9.30 -22.79
C VAL A 363 21.76 10.15 -22.30
N PRO A 364 21.59 11.36 -22.85
CA PRO A 364 20.33 12.08 -22.72
C PRO A 364 19.16 11.22 -23.21
N ALA A 365 17.99 11.35 -22.58
CA ALA A 365 16.79 10.59 -22.96
C ALA A 365 16.35 10.82 -24.42
N SER A 366 16.75 11.95 -25.02
CA SER A 366 16.50 12.30 -26.42
C SER A 366 17.50 11.73 -27.42
N ALA A 367 18.52 10.99 -26.96
CA ALA A 367 19.67 10.57 -27.77
C ALA A 367 19.98 9.08 -27.64
N ILE A 368 18.95 8.25 -27.45
CA ILE A 368 19.09 6.78 -27.40
C ILE A 368 19.36 6.25 -28.82
N PRO A 369 20.51 5.62 -29.09
CA PRO A 369 20.84 5.10 -30.42
C PRO A 369 20.01 3.87 -30.80
N ASP A 370 19.86 3.63 -32.11
CA ASP A 370 19.24 2.40 -32.62
C ASP A 370 20.01 1.15 -32.15
N GLY A 371 19.28 0.09 -31.82
CA GLY A 371 19.84 -1.16 -31.29
C GLY A 371 20.20 -1.14 -29.80
N TRP A 372 20.23 0.04 -29.16
CA TRP A 372 20.45 0.17 -27.71
C TRP A 372 19.14 0.26 -26.96
N MET A 373 19.11 -0.22 -25.72
CA MET A 373 17.93 -0.18 -24.85
C MET A 373 18.26 0.50 -23.52
N GLY A 374 17.35 1.35 -23.03
CA GLY A 374 17.47 1.95 -21.72
C GLY A 374 17.06 0.98 -20.62
N LEU A 375 17.91 0.81 -19.62
CA LEU A 375 17.75 -0.16 -18.54
C LEU A 375 17.69 0.47 -17.14
N ASP A 376 18.15 1.71 -17.01
CA ASP A 376 18.04 2.47 -15.76
C ASP A 376 18.01 3.98 -16.03
N ILE A 377 17.66 4.76 -15.01
CA ILE A 377 17.76 6.21 -15.03
C ILE A 377 19.22 6.66 -14.88
N GLY A 378 19.60 7.74 -15.55
CA GLY A 378 20.96 8.26 -15.48
C GLY A 378 21.24 9.07 -14.20
N PRO A 379 22.53 9.40 -13.94
CA PRO A 379 22.96 10.12 -12.75
C PRO A 379 22.32 11.50 -12.58
N ASP A 380 22.00 12.23 -13.66
CA ASP A 380 21.37 13.55 -13.55
C ASP A 380 19.91 13.44 -13.09
N SER A 381 19.21 12.39 -13.55
CA SER A 381 17.86 12.04 -13.11
C SER A 381 17.85 11.58 -11.65
N ILE A 382 18.86 10.81 -11.21
CA ILE A 382 19.05 10.43 -9.80
C ILE A 382 19.28 11.68 -8.94
N LYS A 383 20.16 12.58 -9.38
CA LYS A 383 20.44 13.83 -8.68
C LYS A 383 19.22 14.75 -8.58
N THR A 384 18.36 14.75 -9.59
CA THR A 384 17.13 15.56 -9.58
C THR A 384 16.07 14.94 -8.67
N SER A 385 15.89 13.63 -8.71
CA SER A 385 14.90 12.91 -7.90
C SER A 385 15.23 12.89 -6.40
N THR A 386 16.51 12.96 -6.03
CA THR A 386 16.97 12.95 -4.62
C THR A 386 16.99 14.31 -3.92
N LYS A 387 16.84 15.42 -4.66
CA LYS A 387 16.74 16.76 -4.06
C LYS A 387 15.42 16.91 -3.28
N PRO A 388 15.35 17.72 -2.22
CA PRO A 388 14.07 18.07 -1.59
C PRO A 388 13.18 18.76 -2.61
N TRP A 389 12.03 18.17 -2.93
CA TRP A 389 11.11 18.76 -3.89
C TRP A 389 10.42 19.95 -3.23
N ARG A 390 10.89 21.15 -3.58
CA ARG A 390 10.23 22.41 -3.22
C ARG A 390 9.44 22.84 -4.44
N LEU A 391 8.12 22.99 -4.31
CA LEU A 391 7.36 23.65 -5.36
C LEU A 391 7.89 25.08 -5.51
N PRO A 392 8.02 25.60 -6.75
CA PRO A 392 8.21 27.03 -6.95
C PRO A 392 7.12 27.76 -6.18
N LYS A 393 7.49 28.78 -5.38
CA LYS A 393 6.47 29.70 -4.86
C LYS A 393 5.86 30.37 -6.10
N LEU A 394 4.57 30.14 -6.33
CA LEU A 394 3.78 30.85 -7.33
C LEU A 394 3.83 32.36 -7.06
#